data_AF-A0AAV1IC93-F1
#
_entry.id   AF-A0AAV1IC93-F1
#
_cell.length_a   1.000
_cell.length_b   1.000
_cell.length_c   1.000
_cell.angle_alpha   90.00
_cell.angle_beta   90.00
_cell.angle_gamma   90.00
#
_symmetry.space_group_name_H-M   'P 1'
#
loop_
_entity.id
_entity.type
_entity.pdbx_description
1 polymer ?
#
loop_
_entity_poly.entity_id
_entity_poly.type
_entity_poly.pdbx_seq_one_letter_code
_entity_poly.pdbx_strand_id
1 'polypeptide(L)'
;MSAHQSSRDVASQEYAQADEEAFKAQLRRISKFFDQLVDMVPAKHYVDDGREDAGSLKYLKKSAKLEAKQQRKEAAKKRKRENLDPDKTQSTLEAQREQALRHKGEHLSHKSDVAASAEAKHDASSSLPIASSDLRFDVPTGADPTSDELRQRLHERIESMKKHRKAAEEKKQRAKAAKDWREKASGRAKPHNIGKGERKKAAAAAADPQSSTAPAEKSMSKEAAEDANTKLSFGRIEIEKAGGRLRKDAKKGKPGKAELLDAAKQRQERLKALEGTREGRLAVEQDAWDAALARAKGERILDDPKLLSRSLKKEDKQRTKKAAAWKERKGLQVKDQKIKQKKRSEALKTRAEGKILKRKDKREKKLMRAGFEGRRSAPIGE
;
A
#
# COMPACT_ATOMS: atom_id res chain seq x y z
N MET A 1 47.99 12.30 74.20
CA MET A 1 47.92 11.22 73.18
C MET A 1 46.57 11.11 72.47
N SER A 2 45.47 11.69 72.99
CA SER A 2 44.12 11.53 72.41
C SER A 2 43.85 12.35 71.11
N ALA A 3 44.47 13.53 70.93
CA ALA A 3 44.23 14.38 69.75
C ALA A 3 44.78 13.80 68.41
N HIS A 4 45.85 12.99 68.45
CA HIS A 4 46.41 12.37 67.25
C HIS A 4 45.67 11.10 66.79
N GLN A 5 44.92 10.45 67.68
CA GLN A 5 44.06 9.32 67.31
C GLN A 5 42.77 9.79 66.64
N SER A 6 42.14 10.84 67.18
CA SER A 6 40.93 11.43 66.56
C SER A 6 41.18 11.98 65.15
N SER A 7 42.35 12.59 64.88
CA SER A 7 42.70 13.05 63.53
C SER A 7 42.96 11.90 62.53
N ARG A 8 43.44 10.74 62.98
CA ARG A 8 43.63 9.56 62.13
C ARG A 8 42.32 8.85 61.81
N ASP A 9 41.38 8.83 62.74
CA ASP A 9 40.06 8.21 62.55
C ASP A 9 39.14 9.04 61.65
N VAL A 10 39.25 10.39 61.69
CA VAL A 10 38.53 11.26 60.74
C VAL A 10 39.09 11.09 59.32
N ALA A 11 40.42 11.04 59.17
CA ALA A 11 41.05 10.81 57.87
C ALA A 11 40.66 9.45 57.27
N SER A 12 40.60 8.38 58.07
CA SER A 12 40.21 7.04 57.59
C SER A 12 38.74 6.96 57.17
N GLN A 13 37.84 7.69 57.85
CA GLN A 13 36.44 7.82 57.43
C GLN A 13 36.29 8.62 56.12
N GLU A 14 37.07 9.68 55.93
CA GLU A 14 37.09 10.45 54.67
C GLU A 14 37.59 9.61 53.48
N TYR A 15 38.63 8.78 53.68
CA TYR A 15 39.10 7.86 52.63
C TYR A 15 38.08 6.77 52.29
N ALA A 16 37.39 6.20 53.30
CA ALA A 16 36.33 5.21 53.06
C ALA A 16 35.12 5.82 52.33
N GLN A 17 34.76 7.07 52.66
CA GLN A 17 33.72 7.81 51.94
C GLN A 17 34.12 8.12 50.50
N ALA A 18 35.39 8.49 50.25
CA ALA A 18 35.90 8.74 48.91
C ALA A 18 35.87 7.48 48.03
N ASP A 19 36.19 6.31 48.58
CA ASP A 19 36.10 5.03 47.88
C ASP A 19 34.64 4.63 47.57
N GLU A 20 33.71 4.88 48.51
CA GLU A 20 32.28 4.71 48.26
C GLU A 20 31.76 5.64 47.15
N GLU A 21 32.20 6.90 47.15
CA GLU A 21 31.82 7.86 46.10
C GLU A 21 32.41 7.47 44.74
N ALA A 22 33.65 6.99 44.70
CA ALA A 22 34.28 6.47 43.49
C ALA A 22 33.52 5.26 42.95
N PHE A 23 33.08 4.34 43.82
CA PHE A 23 32.26 3.20 43.43
C PHE A 23 30.88 3.62 42.93
N LYS A 24 30.20 4.54 43.63
CA LYS A 24 28.91 5.12 43.19
C LYS A 24 29.07 5.86 41.86
N ALA A 25 30.18 6.57 41.64
CA ALA A 25 30.48 7.23 40.37
C ALA A 25 30.68 6.21 39.24
N GLN A 26 31.36 5.09 39.51
CA GLN A 26 31.52 4.01 38.54
C GLN A 26 30.18 3.35 38.19
N LEU A 27 29.33 3.07 39.17
CA LEU A 27 27.97 2.55 38.94
C LEU A 27 27.14 3.51 38.08
N ARG A 28 27.20 4.82 38.36
CA ARG A 28 26.51 5.85 37.53
C ARG A 28 27.04 5.89 36.10
N ARG A 29 28.35 5.68 35.88
CA ARG A 29 28.92 5.58 34.52
C ARG A 29 28.41 4.35 33.79
N ILE A 30 28.38 3.20 34.46
CA ILE A 30 27.88 1.94 33.90
C ILE A 30 26.39 2.05 33.57
N SER A 31 25.56 2.64 34.45
CA SER A 31 24.14 2.86 34.17
C SER A 31 23.95 3.74 32.94
N LYS A 32 24.67 4.86 32.84
CA LYS A 32 24.62 5.76 31.66
C LYS A 32 25.02 5.04 30.38
N PHE A 33 26.02 4.16 30.43
CA PHE A 33 26.44 3.37 29.27
C PHE A 33 25.34 2.42 28.79
N PHE A 34 24.68 1.72 29.71
CA PHE A 34 23.54 0.85 29.36
C PHE A 34 22.35 1.65 28.84
N ASP A 35 22.07 2.81 29.44
CA ASP A 35 20.99 3.70 28.98
C ASP A 35 21.24 4.14 27.52
N GLN A 36 22.49 4.53 27.19
CA GLN A 36 22.89 4.86 25.82
C GLN A 36 22.77 3.68 24.86
N LEU A 37 23.11 2.47 25.29
CA LEU A 37 23.00 1.27 24.47
C LEU A 37 21.53 0.99 24.10
N VAL A 38 20.62 1.15 25.06
CA VAL A 38 19.18 0.99 24.84
C VAL A 38 18.63 2.09 23.93
N ASP A 39 19.15 3.32 24.02
CA ASP A 39 18.78 4.42 23.14
C ASP A 39 19.20 4.23 21.69
N MET A 40 20.29 3.50 21.43
CA MET A 40 20.72 3.19 20.05
C MET A 40 19.75 2.27 19.32
N VAL A 41 18.95 1.48 20.04
CA VAL A 41 18.01 0.54 19.45
C VAL A 41 16.65 1.24 19.32
N PRO A 42 16.05 1.32 18.11
CA PRO A 42 14.80 2.07 17.92
C PRO A 42 13.66 1.62 18.84
N ALA A 43 12.92 2.60 19.41
CA ALA A 43 11.88 2.36 20.43
C ALA A 43 10.82 1.37 19.96
N LYS A 44 10.53 1.34 18.66
CA LYS A 44 9.60 0.42 17.99
C LYS A 44 9.79 -1.06 18.35
N HIS A 45 10.99 -1.48 18.76
CA HIS A 45 11.27 -2.87 19.12
C HIS A 45 10.98 -3.22 20.58
N TYR A 46 10.84 -2.23 21.45
CA TYR A 46 10.56 -2.42 22.88
C TYR A 46 9.19 -1.91 23.30
N VAL A 47 8.68 -0.91 22.58
CA VAL A 47 7.46 -0.18 22.86
C VAL A 47 6.43 -0.63 21.83
N ASP A 48 5.43 -1.38 22.29
CA ASP A 48 4.29 -1.72 21.46
C ASP A 48 3.47 -0.46 21.22
N ASP A 49 3.60 0.13 20.04
CA ASP A 49 2.95 1.41 19.66
C ASP A 49 1.39 1.33 19.63
N GLY A 50 0.76 0.34 20.28
CA GLY A 50 -0.69 0.09 20.24
C GLY A 50 -1.21 -0.12 18.82
N ARG A 51 -0.30 -0.44 17.89
CA ARG A 51 -0.61 -0.66 16.49
C ARG A 51 -1.20 -2.05 16.36
N GLU A 52 -2.48 -2.17 16.70
CA GLU A 52 -3.26 -3.18 16.02
C GLU A 52 -3.08 -2.94 14.52
N ASP A 53 -2.55 -3.94 13.81
CA ASP A 53 -2.46 -3.94 12.37
C ASP A 53 -3.88 -3.77 11.84
N ALA A 54 -4.25 -2.51 11.61
CA ALA A 54 -5.63 -2.11 11.47
C ALA A 54 -6.24 -3.02 10.42
N GLY A 55 -7.14 -3.90 10.90
CA GLY A 55 -7.51 -5.13 10.22
C GLY A 55 -7.84 -4.88 8.76
N SER A 56 -7.63 -5.91 7.93
CA SER A 56 -7.81 -5.80 6.49
C SER A 56 -9.08 -5.01 6.12
N LEU A 57 -8.90 -3.84 5.46
CA LEU A 57 -9.99 -2.99 4.95
C LEU A 57 -10.87 -3.70 3.89
N LYS A 58 -10.68 -5.00 3.69
CA LYS A 58 -11.36 -5.85 2.74
C LYS A 58 -12.83 -6.10 3.14
N TYR A 59 -13.13 -6.13 4.44
CA TYR A 59 -14.46 -6.50 4.94
C TYR A 59 -15.34 -5.32 5.37
N LEU A 60 -14.82 -4.08 5.32
CA LEU A 60 -15.58 -2.89 5.66
C LEU A 60 -16.51 -2.45 4.51
N LYS A 61 -17.66 -1.88 4.86
CA LYS A 61 -18.58 -1.20 3.92
C LYS A 61 -17.86 -0.03 3.23
N LYS A 62 -18.32 0.37 2.03
CA LYS A 62 -17.62 1.36 1.19
C LYS A 62 -17.40 2.72 1.88
N SER A 63 -18.38 3.24 2.63
CA SER A 63 -18.27 4.49 3.39
C SER A 63 -17.22 4.39 4.51
N ALA A 64 -17.38 3.40 5.39
CA ALA A 64 -16.43 3.11 6.47
C ALA A 64 -14.99 2.87 5.95
N LYS A 65 -14.85 2.28 4.74
CA LYS A 65 -13.53 2.09 4.10
C LYS A 65 -12.90 3.39 3.62
N LEU A 66 -13.69 4.37 3.19
CA LEU A 66 -13.18 5.69 2.79
C LEU A 66 -12.78 6.50 4.02
N GLU A 67 -13.61 6.49 5.07
CA GLU A 67 -13.33 7.12 6.35
C GLU A 67 -12.07 6.53 7.00
N ALA A 68 -11.97 5.21 7.09
CA ALA A 68 -10.77 4.54 7.62
C ALA A 68 -9.50 4.85 6.78
N LYS A 69 -9.64 5.06 5.47
CA LYS A 69 -8.51 5.49 4.63
C LYS A 69 -8.13 6.95 4.86
N GLN A 70 -9.09 7.83 5.10
CA GLN A 70 -8.85 9.23 5.44
C GLN A 70 -8.16 9.33 6.81
N GLN A 71 -8.70 8.65 7.82
CA GLN A 71 -8.10 8.58 9.16
C GLN A 71 -6.67 8.02 9.12
N ARG A 72 -6.41 6.96 8.33
CA ARG A 72 -5.03 6.46 8.15
C ARG A 72 -4.10 7.47 7.50
N LYS A 73 -4.58 8.25 6.52
CA LYS A 73 -3.78 9.29 5.87
C LYS A 73 -3.51 10.45 6.82
N GLU A 74 -4.49 10.87 7.60
CA GLU A 74 -4.37 11.94 8.59
C GLU A 74 -3.45 11.54 9.73
N ALA A 75 -3.61 10.34 10.29
CA ALA A 75 -2.70 9.78 11.29
C ALA A 75 -1.28 9.66 10.74
N ALA A 76 -1.09 9.22 9.47
CA ALA A 76 0.23 9.16 8.85
C ALA A 76 0.86 10.55 8.67
N LYS A 77 0.07 11.57 8.32
CA LYS A 77 0.56 12.96 8.24
C LYS A 77 0.92 13.50 9.62
N LYS A 78 0.07 13.26 10.63
CA LYS A 78 0.30 13.67 12.01
C LYS A 78 1.59 13.06 12.56
N ARG A 79 1.81 11.76 12.33
CA ARG A 79 3.05 11.07 12.70
C ARG A 79 4.29 11.64 12.03
N LYS A 80 4.20 11.95 10.73
CA LYS A 80 5.33 12.59 10.04
C LYS A 80 5.65 13.95 10.63
N ARG A 81 4.63 14.71 11.04
CA ARG A 81 4.81 15.99 11.73
C ARG A 81 5.41 15.79 13.12
N GLU A 82 4.88 14.88 13.92
CA GLU A 82 5.38 14.55 15.26
C GLU A 82 6.83 14.03 15.21
N ASN A 83 7.20 13.22 14.21
CA ASN A 83 8.58 12.77 14.00
C ASN A 83 9.53 13.89 13.53
N LEU A 84 9.00 15.00 13.01
CA LEU A 84 9.78 16.16 12.56
C LEU A 84 9.81 17.30 13.60
N ASP A 85 9.03 17.18 14.68
CA ASP A 85 8.99 18.14 15.78
C ASP A 85 10.12 17.79 16.79
N PRO A 86 11.17 18.61 16.96
CA PRO A 86 12.30 18.31 17.86
C PRO A 86 11.88 18.23 19.33
N ASP A 87 10.81 18.91 19.72
CA ASP A 87 10.29 18.88 21.09
C ASP A 87 9.60 17.55 21.45
N LYS A 88 9.32 16.69 20.46
CA LYS A 88 8.63 15.40 20.63
C LYS A 88 9.53 14.20 20.37
N THR A 89 10.81 14.39 20.06
CA THR A 89 11.74 13.28 19.87
C THR A 89 12.16 12.71 21.22
N GLN A 90 11.40 11.72 21.70
CA GLN A 90 11.70 11.02 22.95
C GLN A 90 12.76 9.93 22.76
N SER A 91 13.58 9.70 23.80
CA SER A 91 14.47 8.55 23.89
C SER A 91 13.66 7.24 24.06
N THR A 92 14.27 6.09 23.78
CA THR A 92 13.56 4.80 23.87
C THR A 92 13.18 4.47 25.31
N LEU A 93 14.02 4.84 26.27
CA LEU A 93 13.74 4.74 27.70
C LEU A 93 12.62 5.67 28.13
N GLU A 94 12.57 6.88 27.57
CA GLU A 94 11.48 7.83 27.84
C GLU A 94 10.14 7.31 27.32
N ALA A 95 10.13 6.72 26.13
CA ALA A 95 8.95 6.05 25.57
C ALA A 95 8.50 4.85 26.42
N GLN A 96 9.43 4.05 26.95
CA GLN A 96 9.11 2.97 27.89
C GLN A 96 8.53 3.50 29.22
N ARG A 97 9.08 4.60 29.76
CA ARG A 97 8.56 5.25 30.97
C ARG A 97 7.17 5.81 30.74
N GLU A 98 6.93 6.47 29.60
CA GLU A 98 5.60 6.97 29.26
C GLU A 98 4.59 5.82 29.13
N GLN A 99 4.95 4.72 28.48
CA GLN A 99 4.10 3.53 28.42
C GLN A 99 3.81 2.95 29.80
N ALA A 100 4.82 2.84 30.67
CA ALA A 100 4.62 2.34 32.03
C ALA A 100 3.70 3.26 32.83
N LEU A 101 3.77 4.58 32.65
CA LEU A 101 2.86 5.55 33.26
C LEU A 101 1.43 5.42 32.71
N ARG A 102 1.27 5.25 31.39
CA ARG A 102 -0.02 4.99 30.74
C ARG A 102 -0.66 3.71 31.27
N HIS A 103 0.09 2.60 31.31
CA HIS A 103 -0.38 1.33 31.85
C HIS A 103 -0.75 1.41 33.33
N LYS A 104 0.01 2.17 34.13
CA LYS A 104 -0.33 2.44 35.54
C LYS A 104 -1.62 3.25 35.68
N GLY A 105 -1.82 4.27 34.84
CA GLY A 105 -3.05 5.08 34.81
C GLY A 105 -4.27 4.26 34.39
N GLU A 106 -4.14 3.42 33.35
CA GLU A 106 -5.21 2.51 32.91
C GLU A 106 -5.56 1.48 34.00
N HIS A 107 -4.55 0.90 34.66
CA HIS A 107 -4.76 -0.05 35.76
C HIS A 107 -5.42 0.60 37.00
N LEU A 108 -5.15 1.88 37.27
CA LEU A 108 -5.86 2.64 38.32
C LEU A 108 -7.31 2.94 37.93
N SER A 109 -7.60 3.24 36.66
CA SER A 109 -8.97 3.46 36.17
C SER A 109 -9.84 2.20 36.13
N HIS A 110 -9.25 1.03 35.82
CA HIS A 110 -9.95 -0.25 35.88
C HIS A 110 -10.20 -0.74 37.31
N LYS A 111 -9.45 -0.21 38.29
CA LYS A 111 -9.62 -0.54 39.71
C LYS A 111 -10.65 0.35 40.40
N SER A 112 -10.96 1.54 39.87
CA SER A 112 -12.01 2.42 40.40
C SER A 112 -13.44 1.99 40.05
N ASP A 113 -13.66 1.07 39.10
CA ASP A 113 -15.00 0.54 38.78
C ASP A 113 -15.35 -0.77 39.53
N VAL A 114 -14.44 -1.31 40.36
CA VAL A 114 -14.67 -2.58 41.12
C VAL A 114 -14.39 -2.44 42.62
N ALA A 115 -13.85 -1.31 43.12
CA ALA A 115 -13.51 -1.15 44.53
C ALA A 115 -14.19 0.06 45.17
N ALA A 116 -15.52 -0.01 45.33
CA ALA A 116 -16.23 0.72 46.37
C ALA A 116 -16.38 -0.18 47.60
N SER A 117 -15.29 -0.47 48.30
CA SER A 117 -15.28 -0.75 49.74
C SER A 117 -13.84 -0.89 50.27
N ALA A 118 -13.63 -0.34 51.47
CA ALA A 118 -12.47 -0.47 52.36
C ALA A 118 -11.26 0.45 52.10
N GLU A 119 -11.32 1.61 52.77
CA GLU A 119 -10.19 2.40 53.29
C GLU A 119 -9.34 1.58 54.27
N ALA A 120 -8.01 1.66 54.16
CA ALA A 120 -7.09 1.63 55.30
C ALA A 120 -5.69 2.12 54.89
N LYS A 121 -5.17 3.06 55.69
CA LYS A 121 -3.83 3.67 55.60
C LYS A 121 -2.74 2.72 56.15
N HIS A 122 -1.55 2.68 55.54
CA HIS A 122 -0.28 3.11 56.17
C HIS A 122 0.96 2.83 55.30
N ASP A 123 1.86 3.80 55.36
CA ASP A 123 3.33 3.79 55.37
C ASP A 123 4.21 3.14 54.29
N ALA A 124 5.23 3.92 53.98
CA ALA A 124 6.34 3.62 53.10
C ALA A 124 7.37 2.73 53.79
N SER A 125 7.68 1.58 53.21
CA SER A 125 9.04 1.04 53.29
C SER A 125 9.38 0.21 52.06
N SER A 126 10.61 0.41 51.62
CA SER A 126 11.24 -0.18 50.45
C SER A 126 11.38 -1.70 50.56
N SER A 127 10.80 -2.43 49.60
CA SER A 127 11.44 -3.61 49.01
C SER A 127 10.77 -3.97 47.68
N LEU A 128 11.53 -3.94 46.60
CA LEU A 128 11.13 -4.46 45.28
C LEU A 128 11.28 -5.98 45.29
N PRO A 129 10.24 -6.79 45.04
CA PRO A 129 10.46 -8.18 44.68
C PRO A 129 10.74 -8.27 43.19
N ILE A 130 11.95 -8.73 42.86
CA ILE A 130 12.32 -9.25 41.55
C ILE A 130 11.46 -10.49 41.31
N ALA A 131 10.43 -10.37 40.45
CA ALA A 131 9.67 -11.50 39.98
C ALA A 131 10.13 -11.86 38.56
N SER A 132 10.85 -12.97 38.49
CA SER A 132 11.14 -13.74 37.29
C SER A 132 9.87 -13.86 36.44
N SER A 133 9.98 -13.51 35.16
CA SER A 133 8.92 -13.69 34.18
C SER A 133 8.72 -15.18 33.89
N ASP A 134 8.00 -15.86 34.79
CA ASP A 134 7.35 -17.12 34.47
C ASP A 134 6.19 -16.82 33.51
N LEU A 135 6.22 -17.50 32.37
CA LEU A 135 5.12 -17.60 31.43
C LEU A 135 3.91 -18.24 32.14
N ARG A 136 3.13 -17.43 32.85
CA ARG A 136 1.86 -17.86 33.43
C ARG A 136 0.84 -17.98 32.31
N PHE A 137 0.68 -19.20 31.82
CA PHE A 137 -0.47 -19.59 31.04
C PHE A 137 -1.68 -19.52 31.97
N ASP A 138 -2.58 -18.57 31.71
CA ASP A 138 -3.78 -18.35 32.51
C ASP A 138 -4.74 -19.53 32.24
N VAL A 139 -4.60 -20.60 33.03
CA VAL A 139 -5.55 -21.71 33.07
C VAL A 139 -6.68 -21.27 34.00
N PRO A 140 -7.93 -21.16 33.51
CA PRO A 140 -9.06 -20.81 34.36
C PRO A 140 -9.18 -21.85 35.48
N THR A 141 -8.94 -21.42 36.72
CA THR A 141 -9.15 -22.21 37.94
C THR A 141 -10.65 -22.21 38.26
N GLY A 142 -11.43 -22.88 37.41
CA GLY A 142 -12.78 -23.32 37.67
C GLY A 142 -12.83 -24.84 37.49
N ALA A 143 -13.63 -25.54 38.29
CA ALA A 143 -13.73 -27.00 38.28
C ALA A 143 -13.68 -27.59 36.85
N ASP A 144 -12.86 -28.63 36.67
CA ASP A 144 -12.69 -29.28 35.37
C ASP A 144 -14.06 -29.65 34.80
N PRO A 145 -14.42 -29.19 33.59
CA PRO A 145 -15.73 -29.47 33.01
C PRO A 145 -15.90 -30.99 32.87
N THR A 146 -17.07 -31.49 33.25
CA THR A 146 -17.37 -32.92 33.13
C THR A 146 -17.22 -33.36 31.68
N SER A 147 -16.80 -34.61 31.43
CA SER A 147 -16.56 -35.14 30.06
C SER A 147 -17.75 -34.89 29.13
N ASP A 148 -18.96 -34.92 29.67
CA ASP A 148 -20.20 -34.71 28.92
C ASP A 148 -20.41 -33.24 28.53
N GLU A 149 -20.07 -32.29 29.40
CA GLU A 149 -20.06 -30.85 29.05
C GLU A 149 -19.04 -30.56 27.95
N LEU A 150 -17.87 -31.20 27.98
CA LEU A 150 -16.85 -31.03 26.95
C LEU A 150 -17.33 -31.55 25.59
N ARG A 151 -18.02 -32.70 25.58
CA ARG A 151 -18.64 -33.27 24.37
C ARG A 151 -19.74 -32.39 23.84
N GLN A 152 -20.62 -31.85 24.70
CA GLN A 152 -21.67 -30.93 24.32
C GLN A 152 -21.10 -29.65 23.71
N ARG A 153 -20.10 -29.04 24.35
CA ARG A 153 -19.41 -27.84 23.85
C ARG A 153 -18.71 -28.10 22.51
N LEU A 154 -18.13 -29.28 22.31
CA LEU A 154 -17.56 -29.69 21.04
C LEU A 154 -18.65 -29.83 19.96
N HIS A 155 -19.78 -30.46 20.27
CA HIS A 155 -20.91 -30.58 19.35
C HIS A 155 -21.47 -29.20 18.96
N GLU A 156 -21.68 -28.30 19.91
CA GLU A 156 -22.11 -26.92 19.65
C GLU A 156 -21.09 -26.15 18.80
N ARG A 157 -19.80 -26.35 19.04
CA ARG A 157 -18.73 -25.75 18.23
C ARG A 157 -18.71 -26.30 16.81
N ILE A 158 -18.94 -27.60 16.63
CA ILE A 158 -19.03 -28.22 15.30
C ILE A 158 -20.30 -27.74 14.57
N GLU A 159 -21.42 -27.61 15.27
CA GLU A 159 -22.68 -27.13 14.70
C GLU A 159 -22.62 -25.66 14.30
N SER A 160 -22.05 -24.79 15.14
CA SER A 160 -21.82 -23.39 14.78
C SER A 160 -20.93 -23.27 13.54
N MET A 161 -19.87 -24.07 13.44
CA MET A 161 -19.01 -24.13 12.25
C MET A 161 -19.76 -24.64 11.00
N LYS A 162 -20.64 -25.65 11.14
CA LYS A 162 -21.50 -26.12 10.05
C LYS A 162 -22.52 -25.04 9.62
N LYS A 163 -23.13 -24.33 10.57
CA LYS A 163 -24.04 -23.20 10.32
C LYS A 163 -23.32 -22.06 9.60
N HIS A 164 -22.10 -21.71 10.00
CA HIS A 164 -21.28 -20.71 9.31
C HIS A 164 -20.93 -21.10 7.86
N ARG A 165 -20.62 -22.37 7.60
CA ARG A 165 -20.38 -22.88 6.24
C ARG A 165 -21.65 -22.81 5.38
N LYS A 166 -22.80 -23.27 5.90
CA LYS A 166 -24.10 -23.20 5.21
C LYS A 166 -24.52 -21.75 4.92
N ALA A 167 -24.35 -20.82 5.87
CA ALA A 167 -24.66 -19.40 5.68
C ALA A 167 -23.79 -18.75 4.59
N ALA A 168 -22.52 -19.16 4.47
CA ALA A 168 -21.63 -18.69 3.40
C ALA A 168 -22.06 -19.21 2.02
N GLU A 169 -22.52 -20.47 1.93
CA GLU A 169 -23.08 -21.04 0.70
C GLU A 169 -24.39 -20.38 0.31
N GLU A 170 -25.30 -20.16 1.25
CA GLU A 170 -26.57 -19.48 1.01
C GLU A 170 -26.36 -18.04 0.53
N LYS A 171 -25.40 -17.32 1.14
CA LYS A 171 -25.01 -15.97 0.68
C LYS A 171 -24.43 -15.98 -0.74
N LYS A 172 -23.68 -17.03 -1.11
CA LYS A 172 -23.14 -17.22 -2.47
C LYS A 172 -24.26 -17.53 -3.48
N GLN A 173 -25.25 -18.32 -3.10
CA GLN A 173 -26.42 -18.61 -3.95
C GLN A 173 -27.31 -17.35 -4.12
N ARG A 174 -27.59 -16.60 -3.05
CA ARG A 174 -28.31 -15.33 -3.12
C ARG A 174 -27.59 -14.31 -4.01
N ALA A 175 -26.27 -14.24 -3.94
CA ALA A 175 -25.48 -13.35 -4.79
C ALA A 175 -25.47 -13.77 -6.27
N LYS A 176 -25.60 -15.06 -6.58
CA LYS A 176 -25.78 -15.55 -7.96
C LYS A 176 -27.19 -15.24 -8.47
N ALA A 177 -28.22 -15.57 -7.69
CA ALA A 177 -29.62 -15.26 -8.03
C ALA A 177 -29.83 -13.75 -8.26
N ALA A 178 -29.22 -12.88 -7.45
CA ALA A 178 -29.27 -11.43 -7.64
C ALA A 178 -28.57 -10.96 -8.93
N LYS A 179 -27.50 -11.63 -9.36
CA LYS A 179 -26.84 -11.33 -10.64
C LYS A 179 -27.70 -11.77 -11.82
N ASP A 180 -28.24 -12.99 -11.76
CA ASP A 180 -29.08 -13.56 -12.80
C ASP A 180 -30.38 -12.75 -12.96
N TRP A 181 -30.96 -12.26 -11.86
CA TRP A 181 -32.10 -11.33 -11.88
C TRP A 181 -31.75 -9.99 -12.52
N ARG A 182 -30.56 -9.44 -12.23
CA ARG A 182 -30.10 -8.16 -12.77
C ARG A 182 -29.80 -8.25 -14.27
N GLU A 183 -29.28 -9.37 -14.72
CA GLU A 183 -29.02 -9.67 -16.13
C GLU A 183 -30.34 -9.83 -16.90
N LYS A 184 -31.30 -10.61 -16.36
CA LYS A 184 -32.65 -10.74 -16.91
C LYS A 184 -33.45 -9.43 -16.92
N ALA A 185 -33.34 -8.61 -15.89
CA ALA A 185 -34.00 -7.31 -15.81
C ALA A 185 -33.39 -6.29 -16.79
N SER A 186 -32.07 -6.34 -17.02
CA SER A 186 -31.40 -5.48 -18.00
C SER A 186 -31.74 -5.84 -19.46
N GLY A 187 -32.15 -7.07 -19.73
CA GLY A 187 -32.62 -7.50 -21.05
C GLY A 187 -34.06 -7.07 -21.38
N ARG A 188 -34.84 -6.58 -20.41
CA ARG A 188 -36.28 -6.26 -20.61
C ARG A 188 -36.63 -4.77 -20.53
N ALA A 189 -35.67 -3.89 -20.28
CA ALA A 189 -35.91 -2.45 -20.19
C ALA A 189 -35.45 -1.70 -21.47
N LYS A 190 -36.38 -1.52 -22.42
CA LYS A 190 -36.33 -0.40 -23.38
C LYS A 190 -36.78 0.87 -22.65
N PRO A 191 -36.02 1.98 -22.66
CA PRO A 191 -36.51 3.24 -22.10
C PRO A 191 -37.51 3.88 -23.07
N HIS A 192 -38.78 3.89 -22.67
CA HIS A 192 -39.78 4.78 -23.23
C HIS A 192 -39.48 6.20 -22.77
N ASN A 193 -39.44 7.11 -23.73
CA ASN A 193 -38.97 8.47 -23.60
C ASN A 193 -40.19 9.39 -23.54
N ILE A 194 -40.63 9.82 -22.35
CA ILE A 194 -41.60 10.92 -22.16
C ILE A 194 -41.30 11.61 -20.82
N GLY A 195 -41.22 12.94 -20.81
CA GLY A 195 -41.50 13.73 -19.59
C GLY A 195 -40.53 14.86 -19.27
N LYS A 196 -40.83 16.04 -19.81
CA LYS A 196 -40.26 17.37 -19.57
C LYS A 196 -40.50 17.86 -18.12
N GLY A 197 -39.65 18.77 -17.63
CA GLY A 197 -39.94 19.65 -16.48
C GLY A 197 -38.79 19.74 -15.48
N GLU A 198 -37.82 20.65 -15.68
CA GLU A 198 -37.79 21.94 -14.95
C GLU A 198 -37.88 21.80 -13.42
N ARG A 199 -36.72 21.87 -12.74
CA ARG A 199 -36.56 22.68 -11.52
C ARG A 199 -35.10 22.74 -11.05
N LYS A 200 -34.69 23.98 -10.78
CA LYS A 200 -33.56 24.42 -9.94
C LYS A 200 -32.16 24.44 -10.57
N LYS A 201 -31.97 25.45 -11.43
CA LYS A 201 -30.86 26.39 -11.26
C LYS A 201 -31.19 27.34 -10.11
N ALA A 202 -30.44 27.26 -9.02
CA ALA A 202 -30.14 28.36 -8.10
C ALA A 202 -28.97 27.92 -7.21
N ALA A 203 -28.04 28.83 -6.94
CA ALA A 203 -26.87 28.70 -6.07
C ALA A 203 -25.64 27.97 -6.65
N ALA A 204 -24.92 28.67 -7.53
CA ALA A 204 -23.46 28.84 -7.41
C ALA A 204 -23.01 29.90 -8.44
N ALA A 205 -23.43 31.14 -8.21
CA ALA A 205 -22.73 32.30 -8.71
C ALA A 205 -21.63 32.62 -7.70
N ALA A 206 -20.38 32.38 -8.07
CA ALA A 206 -19.21 33.05 -7.50
C ALA A 206 -18.01 32.87 -8.45
N ALA A 207 -17.45 34.02 -8.84
CA ALA A 207 -16.20 34.25 -9.57
C ALA A 207 -16.24 34.19 -11.13
N ASP A 208 -16.26 35.41 -11.68
CA ASP A 208 -16.04 35.80 -13.07
C ASP A 208 -14.60 35.51 -13.59
N PRO A 209 -14.39 35.63 -14.93
CA PRO A 209 -13.23 35.22 -15.67
C PRO A 209 -12.37 36.39 -16.20
N GLN A 210 -11.11 36.11 -16.51
CA GLN A 210 -10.30 36.81 -17.51
C GLN A 210 -9.38 35.75 -18.15
N SER A 211 -9.07 35.69 -19.44
CA SER A 211 -9.29 36.57 -20.58
C SER A 211 -9.16 35.74 -21.87
N SER A 212 -9.88 36.18 -22.90
CA SER A 212 -9.62 35.98 -24.32
C SER A 212 -8.16 36.32 -24.68
N THR A 213 -7.48 35.80 -25.71
CA THR A 213 -7.81 35.77 -27.15
C THR A 213 -6.83 34.84 -27.90
N ALA A 214 -7.33 34.05 -28.84
CA ALA A 214 -6.58 33.55 -30.00
C ALA A 214 -6.63 34.63 -31.13
N PRO A 215 -6.14 34.46 -32.39
CA PRO A 215 -5.47 33.31 -33.05
C PRO A 215 -4.37 33.68 -34.11
N ALA A 216 -3.97 32.66 -34.89
CA ALA A 216 -3.47 32.70 -36.29
C ALA A 216 -1.96 33.02 -36.51
N GLU A 217 -1.22 32.44 -37.46
CA GLU A 217 -1.42 31.43 -38.51
C GLU A 217 -0.03 31.03 -39.08
N LYS A 218 0.07 29.84 -39.74
CA LYS A 218 0.97 29.40 -40.86
C LYS A 218 2.48 29.77 -40.84
N SER A 219 3.45 28.99 -41.34
CA SER A 219 3.53 27.83 -42.24
C SER A 219 5.02 27.48 -42.45
N MET A 220 5.35 26.19 -42.57
CA MET A 220 6.31 25.56 -43.51
C MET A 220 7.82 25.93 -43.57
N SER A 221 8.58 24.89 -43.94
CA SER A 221 10.03 24.75 -44.30
C SER A 221 11.08 24.99 -43.20
N LYS A 222 11.86 24.00 -42.76
CA LYS A 222 12.91 23.16 -43.40
C LYS A 222 14.30 23.81 -43.30
N GLU A 223 15.12 23.18 -42.45
CA GLU A 223 16.59 23.08 -42.40
C GLU A 223 17.47 24.32 -42.14
N ALA A 224 18.43 24.09 -41.24
CA ALA A 224 19.69 24.78 -40.97
C ALA A 224 19.65 26.17 -40.32
N ALA A 225 19.94 26.22 -39.02
CA ALA A 225 21.19 26.79 -38.49
C ALA A 225 21.10 26.85 -36.96
N GLU A 226 22.25 26.68 -36.32
CA GLU A 226 22.47 26.77 -34.89
C GLU A 226 21.96 28.10 -34.33
N ASP A 227 21.23 28.05 -33.22
CA ASP A 227 21.26 29.14 -32.26
C ASP A 227 20.93 28.59 -30.87
N ALA A 228 21.94 28.71 -30.00
CA ALA A 228 21.90 28.37 -28.61
C ALA A 228 20.92 29.31 -27.88
N ASN A 229 19.67 28.89 -27.73
CA ASN A 229 18.75 29.55 -26.80
C ASN A 229 17.98 28.55 -25.93
N THR A 230 18.67 28.17 -24.86
CA THR A 230 18.18 27.85 -23.50
C THR A 230 16.71 27.43 -23.32
N LYS A 231 16.37 26.22 -23.79
CA LYS A 231 15.20 25.49 -23.28
C LYS A 231 15.55 24.82 -21.94
N LEU A 232 15.68 25.62 -20.87
CA LEU A 232 15.84 25.11 -19.51
C LEU A 232 14.55 24.40 -19.09
N SER A 233 14.57 23.07 -19.14
CA SER A 233 13.50 22.24 -18.58
C SER A 233 13.79 21.98 -17.11
N PHE A 234 13.15 22.76 -16.24
CA PHE A 234 13.19 22.57 -14.79
C PHE A 234 12.54 21.22 -14.43
N GLY A 235 13.35 20.18 -14.30
CA GLY A 235 12.88 18.84 -13.93
C GLY A 235 13.61 17.67 -14.59
N ARG A 236 14.51 17.91 -15.54
CA ARG A 236 15.38 16.87 -16.11
C ARG A 236 16.85 17.21 -15.84
N ILE A 237 17.41 16.61 -14.80
CA ILE A 237 18.85 16.61 -14.58
C ILE A 237 19.45 15.65 -15.61
N GLU A 238 20.03 16.18 -16.67
CA GLU A 238 20.93 15.43 -17.55
C GLU A 238 22.30 15.38 -16.87
N ILE A 239 22.60 14.24 -16.25
CA ILE A 239 23.93 13.98 -15.71
C ILE A 239 24.82 13.67 -16.91
N GLU A 240 25.48 14.71 -17.39
CA GLU A 240 26.49 14.66 -18.44
C GLU A 240 27.59 13.67 -18.06
N LYS A 241 28.01 12.89 -19.06
CA LYS A 241 28.94 11.77 -18.94
C LYS A 241 30.38 12.30 -18.91
N ALA A 242 30.72 13.09 -17.90
CA ALA A 242 32.08 13.60 -17.64
C ALA A 242 32.52 13.34 -16.19
N GLY A 243 32.12 12.20 -15.66
CA GLY A 243 32.61 11.68 -14.39
C GLY A 243 32.51 10.18 -14.46
N GLY A 244 33.66 9.51 -14.42
CA GLY A 244 33.78 8.06 -14.46
C GLY A 244 32.82 7.42 -13.48
N ARG A 245 31.66 6.97 -14.00
CA ARG A 245 30.88 5.95 -13.32
C ARG A 245 31.81 4.76 -13.28
N LEU A 246 32.41 4.52 -12.11
CA LEU A 246 32.99 3.25 -11.77
C LEU A 246 31.96 2.22 -12.21
N ARG A 247 32.21 1.58 -13.36
CA ARG A 247 31.45 0.42 -13.79
C ARG A 247 31.82 -0.60 -12.74
N LYS A 248 31.10 -0.59 -11.62
CA LYS A 248 31.09 -1.68 -10.67
C LYS A 248 30.75 -2.87 -11.56
N ASP A 249 31.74 -3.72 -11.80
CA ASP A 249 31.63 -4.88 -12.68
C ASP A 249 30.26 -5.48 -12.40
N ALA A 250 29.41 -5.44 -13.42
CA ALA A 250 28.03 -5.85 -13.27
C ALA A 250 28.09 -7.31 -12.84
N LYS A 251 28.00 -7.57 -11.52
CA LYS A 251 27.92 -8.92 -10.96
C LYS A 251 26.87 -9.61 -11.82
N LYS A 252 27.30 -10.59 -12.62
CA LYS A 252 26.42 -11.30 -13.54
C LYS A 252 25.22 -11.70 -12.70
N GLY A 253 24.05 -11.14 -13.04
CA GLY A 253 22.83 -11.42 -12.32
C GLY A 253 22.60 -12.92 -12.31
N LYS A 254 21.78 -13.41 -11.36
CA LYS A 254 21.39 -14.82 -11.35
C LYS A 254 20.90 -15.22 -12.76
N PRO A 255 21.33 -16.36 -13.30
CA PRO A 255 20.99 -16.77 -14.66
C PRO A 255 19.48 -16.79 -14.88
N GLY A 256 19.07 -16.50 -16.10
CA GLY A 256 17.66 -16.49 -16.49
C GLY A 256 17.05 -17.90 -16.38
N LYS A 257 15.72 -17.99 -16.26
CA LYS A 257 15.02 -19.30 -16.22
C LYS A 257 15.20 -20.14 -17.49
N ALA A 258 15.45 -19.49 -18.63
CA ALA A 258 15.76 -20.18 -19.89
C ALA A 258 17.16 -20.79 -19.85
N GLU A 259 18.16 -20.01 -19.43
CA GLU A 259 19.54 -20.48 -19.24
C GLU A 259 19.62 -21.61 -18.21
N LEU A 260 18.87 -21.49 -17.09
CA LEU A 260 18.74 -22.56 -16.10
C LEU A 260 18.11 -23.83 -16.69
N LEU A 261 17.18 -23.70 -17.64
CA LEU A 261 16.55 -24.84 -18.29
C LEU A 261 17.53 -25.54 -19.22
N ASP A 262 18.34 -24.77 -19.95
CA ASP A 262 19.36 -25.32 -20.84
C ASP A 262 20.47 -25.98 -20.03
N ALA A 263 20.94 -25.35 -18.94
CA ALA A 263 21.89 -25.94 -18.01
C ALA A 263 21.35 -27.22 -17.35
N ALA A 264 20.08 -27.23 -16.94
CA ALA A 264 19.43 -28.41 -16.38
C ALA A 264 19.35 -29.57 -17.39
N LYS A 265 19.05 -29.28 -18.66
CA LYS A 265 19.05 -30.29 -19.73
C LYS A 265 20.45 -30.82 -19.99
N GLN A 266 21.45 -29.95 -20.10
CA GLN A 266 22.84 -30.33 -20.29
C GLN A 266 23.35 -31.21 -19.14
N ARG A 267 22.99 -30.88 -17.88
CA ARG A 267 23.29 -31.73 -16.73
C ARG A 267 22.61 -33.10 -16.85
N GLN A 268 21.34 -33.14 -17.23
CA GLN A 268 20.65 -34.43 -17.45
C GLN A 268 21.26 -35.25 -18.59
N GLU A 269 21.64 -34.62 -19.69
CA GLU A 269 22.30 -35.28 -20.82
C GLU A 269 23.66 -35.82 -20.43
N ARG A 270 24.46 -35.05 -19.67
CA ARG A 270 25.73 -35.51 -19.11
C ARG A 270 25.54 -36.72 -18.21
N LEU A 271 24.59 -36.67 -17.27
CA LEU A 271 24.33 -37.78 -16.36
C LEU A 271 23.83 -39.03 -17.09
N LYS A 272 22.99 -38.86 -18.12
CA LYS A 272 22.54 -39.97 -18.99
C LYS A 272 23.68 -40.57 -19.82
N ALA A 273 24.61 -39.75 -20.32
CA ALA A 273 25.74 -40.23 -21.10
C ALA A 273 26.72 -41.06 -20.26
N LEU A 274 26.87 -40.76 -18.97
CA LEU A 274 27.71 -41.51 -18.04
C LEU A 274 26.94 -42.64 -17.31
N GLU A 275 25.65 -42.82 -17.61
CA GLU A 275 24.80 -43.81 -16.95
C GLU A 275 25.33 -45.23 -17.19
N GLY A 276 25.41 -46.02 -16.11
CA GLY A 276 25.94 -47.39 -16.15
C GLY A 276 27.44 -47.53 -15.84
N THR A 277 28.21 -46.44 -15.88
CA THR A 277 29.63 -46.45 -15.46
C THR A 277 29.77 -46.21 -13.94
N ARG A 278 30.88 -46.66 -13.35
CA ARG A 278 31.20 -46.35 -11.93
C ARG A 278 31.38 -44.84 -11.73
N GLU A 279 31.97 -44.18 -12.71
CA GLU A 279 32.17 -42.72 -12.73
C GLU A 279 30.85 -41.95 -12.76
N GLY A 280 29.85 -42.42 -13.51
CA GLY A 280 28.52 -41.82 -13.52
C GLY A 280 27.81 -41.89 -12.16
N ARG A 281 27.96 -43.01 -11.43
CA ARG A 281 27.40 -43.14 -10.07
C ARG A 281 28.05 -42.15 -9.10
N LEU A 282 29.38 -42.03 -9.14
CA LEU A 282 30.12 -41.07 -8.34
C LEU A 282 29.75 -39.62 -8.70
N ALA A 283 29.56 -39.31 -9.99
CA ALA A 283 29.15 -37.98 -10.44
C ALA A 283 27.74 -37.61 -9.95
N VAL A 284 26.77 -38.55 -10.00
CA VAL A 284 25.42 -38.34 -9.45
C VAL A 284 25.48 -38.11 -7.93
N GLU A 285 26.31 -38.87 -7.23
CA GLU A 285 26.49 -38.73 -5.78
C GLU A 285 27.13 -37.38 -5.42
N GLN A 286 28.22 -36.99 -6.08
CA GLN A 286 28.85 -35.68 -5.91
C GLN A 286 27.87 -34.54 -6.20
N ASP A 287 27.12 -34.62 -7.30
CA ASP A 287 26.09 -33.66 -7.67
C ASP A 287 25.00 -33.53 -6.59
N ALA A 288 24.61 -34.65 -5.96
CA ALA A 288 23.63 -34.67 -4.90
C ALA A 288 24.17 -34.07 -3.60
N TRP A 289 25.42 -34.36 -3.25
CA TRP A 289 26.10 -33.79 -2.07
C TRP A 289 26.32 -32.28 -2.22
N ASP A 290 26.80 -31.82 -3.38
CA ASP A 290 26.95 -30.40 -3.67
C ASP A 290 25.62 -29.67 -3.60
N ALA A 291 24.55 -30.27 -4.13
CA ALA A 291 23.21 -29.73 -4.02
C ALA A 291 22.68 -29.72 -2.57
N ALA A 292 23.00 -30.72 -1.75
CA ALA A 292 22.65 -30.73 -0.33
C ALA A 292 23.40 -29.63 0.43
N LEU A 293 24.70 -29.47 0.18
CA LEU A 293 25.54 -28.43 0.77
C LEU A 293 25.07 -27.03 0.37
N ALA A 294 24.75 -26.79 -0.90
CA ALA A 294 24.22 -25.50 -1.36
C ALA A 294 22.85 -25.19 -0.73
N ARG A 295 21.96 -26.18 -0.58
CA ARG A 295 20.70 -26.00 0.16
C ARG A 295 20.93 -25.70 1.65
N ALA A 296 21.87 -26.38 2.29
CA ALA A 296 22.25 -26.13 3.69
C ALA A 296 22.84 -24.73 3.89
N LYS A 297 23.60 -24.23 2.91
CA LYS A 297 24.07 -22.83 2.84
C LYS A 297 22.94 -21.81 2.62
N GLY A 298 21.71 -22.26 2.35
CA GLY A 298 20.55 -21.41 2.11
C GLY A 298 20.32 -21.03 0.64
N GLU A 299 21.05 -21.64 -0.29
CA GLU A 299 20.85 -21.39 -1.72
C GLU A 299 19.63 -22.16 -2.26
N ARG A 300 18.75 -21.43 -2.97
CA ARG A 300 17.56 -22.03 -3.58
C ARG A 300 17.89 -22.60 -4.96
N ILE A 301 18.20 -23.89 -5.00
CA ILE A 301 18.49 -24.67 -6.21
C ILE A 301 17.24 -24.78 -7.09
N LEU A 302 17.38 -24.54 -8.40
CA LEU A 302 16.27 -24.50 -9.34
C LEU A 302 16.63 -25.25 -10.64
N ASP A 303 16.81 -26.55 -10.52
CA ASP A 303 17.44 -27.37 -11.56
C ASP A 303 16.45 -28.31 -12.28
N ASP A 304 15.16 -28.30 -11.92
CA ASP A 304 14.16 -29.19 -12.51
C ASP A 304 13.68 -28.69 -13.88
N PRO A 305 13.96 -29.38 -15.01
CA PRO A 305 13.60 -28.88 -16.33
C PRO A 305 12.09 -28.84 -16.57
N LYS A 306 11.34 -29.77 -15.94
CA LYS A 306 9.86 -29.79 -15.99
C LYS A 306 9.25 -28.58 -15.27
N LEU A 307 9.82 -28.13 -14.15
CA LEU A 307 9.30 -26.97 -13.42
C LEU A 307 9.71 -25.67 -14.11
N LEU A 308 10.95 -25.57 -14.60
CA LEU A 308 11.44 -24.42 -15.34
C LEU A 308 10.61 -24.18 -16.61
N SER A 309 10.35 -25.22 -17.40
CA SER A 309 9.50 -25.10 -18.61
C SER A 309 8.06 -24.69 -18.28
N ARG A 310 7.47 -25.20 -17.20
CA ARG A 310 6.13 -24.76 -16.73
C ARG A 310 6.15 -23.31 -16.26
N SER A 311 7.24 -22.86 -15.64
CA SER A 311 7.44 -21.48 -15.19
C SER A 311 7.49 -20.54 -16.40
N LEU A 312 8.30 -20.85 -17.42
CA LEU A 312 8.37 -20.10 -18.68
C LEU A 312 7.01 -20.02 -19.37
N LYS A 313 6.30 -21.16 -19.51
CA LYS A 313 4.94 -21.18 -20.07
C LYS A 313 3.95 -20.28 -19.30
N LYS A 314 4.07 -20.21 -17.97
CA LYS A 314 3.23 -19.29 -17.15
C LYS A 314 3.60 -17.84 -17.42
N GLU A 315 4.89 -17.53 -17.51
CA GLU A 315 5.38 -16.18 -17.82
C GLU A 315 4.93 -15.73 -19.21
N ASP A 316 5.04 -16.57 -20.22
CA ASP A 316 4.59 -16.28 -21.58
C ASP A 316 3.08 -16.04 -21.63
N LYS A 317 2.28 -16.87 -20.95
CA LYS A 317 0.83 -16.63 -20.81
C LYS A 317 0.51 -15.30 -20.11
N GLN A 318 1.32 -14.88 -19.14
CA GLN A 318 1.14 -13.57 -18.50
C GLN A 318 1.56 -12.43 -19.43
N ARG A 319 2.64 -12.60 -20.21
CA ARG A 319 3.10 -11.63 -21.20
C ARG A 319 2.05 -11.45 -22.30
N THR A 320 1.47 -12.52 -22.84
CA THR A 320 0.42 -12.45 -23.87
C THR A 320 -0.85 -11.78 -23.34
N LYS A 321 -1.30 -12.11 -22.12
CA LYS A 321 -2.44 -11.44 -21.47
C LYS A 321 -2.19 -9.94 -21.29
N LYS A 322 -1.01 -9.57 -20.80
CA LYS A 322 -0.63 -8.15 -20.64
C LYS A 322 -0.55 -7.44 -21.99
N ALA A 323 0.02 -8.08 -23.01
CA ALA A 323 0.10 -7.53 -24.36
C ALA A 323 -1.29 -7.33 -24.98
N ALA A 324 -2.20 -8.30 -24.83
CA ALA A 324 -3.58 -8.19 -25.29
C ALA A 324 -4.33 -7.05 -24.60
N ALA A 325 -4.26 -6.96 -23.26
CA ALA A 325 -4.87 -5.88 -22.50
C ALA A 325 -4.32 -4.49 -22.90
N TRP A 326 -3.02 -4.41 -23.21
CA TRP A 326 -2.41 -3.17 -23.70
C TRP A 326 -2.89 -2.80 -25.10
N LYS A 327 -3.00 -3.77 -26.01
CA LYS A 327 -3.57 -3.58 -27.35
C LYS A 327 -5.03 -3.13 -27.27
N GLU A 328 -5.83 -3.73 -26.39
CA GLU A 328 -7.22 -3.34 -26.16
C GLU A 328 -7.32 -1.90 -25.66
N ARG A 329 -6.49 -1.52 -24.67
CA ARG A 329 -6.44 -0.15 -24.16
C ARG A 329 -6.09 0.87 -25.26
N LYS A 330 -5.09 0.57 -26.08
CA LYS A 330 -4.74 1.41 -27.25
C LYS A 330 -5.90 1.48 -28.25
N GLY A 331 -6.57 0.37 -28.51
CA GLY A 331 -7.74 0.31 -29.38
C GLY A 331 -8.89 1.17 -28.88
N LEU A 332 -9.19 1.13 -27.58
CA LEU A 332 -10.21 1.98 -26.95
C LEU A 332 -9.83 3.47 -27.06
N GLN A 333 -8.58 3.82 -26.78
CA GLN A 333 -8.11 5.20 -26.91
C GLN A 333 -8.29 5.74 -28.34
N VAL A 334 -7.94 4.95 -29.35
CA VAL A 334 -8.14 5.32 -30.77
C VAL A 334 -9.63 5.44 -31.11
N LYS A 335 -10.48 4.52 -30.61
CA LYS A 335 -11.94 4.61 -30.80
C LYS A 335 -12.50 5.89 -30.18
N ASP A 336 -12.12 6.23 -28.96
CA ASP A 336 -12.56 7.45 -28.27
C ASP A 336 -12.09 8.72 -29.00
N GLN A 337 -10.85 8.72 -29.50
CA GLN A 337 -10.35 9.80 -30.35
C GLN A 337 -11.19 9.94 -31.62
N LYS A 338 -11.47 8.83 -32.32
CA LYS A 338 -12.33 8.84 -33.52
C LYS A 338 -13.76 9.31 -33.21
N ILE A 339 -14.35 8.90 -32.09
CA ILE A 339 -15.69 9.35 -31.67
C ILE A 339 -15.68 10.86 -31.43
N LYS A 340 -14.68 11.39 -30.71
CA LYS A 340 -14.56 12.84 -30.49
C LYS A 340 -14.35 13.61 -31.80
N GLN A 341 -13.53 13.09 -32.71
CA GLN A 341 -13.32 13.68 -34.03
C GLN A 341 -14.60 13.67 -34.87
N LYS A 342 -15.35 12.56 -34.88
CA LYS A 342 -16.66 12.45 -35.56
C LYS A 342 -17.68 13.44 -35.00
N LYS A 343 -17.81 13.53 -33.67
CA LYS A 343 -18.69 14.53 -33.04
C LYS A 343 -18.33 15.97 -33.43
N ARG A 344 -17.04 16.29 -33.55
CA ARG A 344 -16.58 17.60 -34.02
C ARG A 344 -16.92 17.82 -35.50
N SER A 345 -16.71 16.83 -36.36
CA SER A 345 -17.01 16.97 -37.78
C SER A 345 -18.52 17.11 -38.02
N GLU A 346 -19.35 16.35 -37.30
CA GLU A 346 -20.81 16.49 -37.30
C GLU A 346 -21.25 17.88 -36.81
N ALA A 347 -20.70 18.38 -35.69
CA ALA A 347 -21.01 19.72 -35.20
C ALA A 347 -20.58 20.85 -36.17
N LEU A 348 -19.48 20.66 -36.90
CA LEU A 348 -19.06 21.59 -37.94
C LEU A 348 -19.98 21.55 -39.17
N LYS A 349 -20.42 20.35 -39.58
CA LYS A 349 -21.38 20.16 -40.67
C LYS A 349 -22.73 20.81 -40.33
N THR A 350 -23.29 20.55 -39.15
CA THR A 350 -24.55 21.17 -38.73
C THR A 350 -24.43 22.70 -38.62
N ARG A 351 -23.27 23.24 -38.20
CA ARG A 351 -23.02 24.68 -38.22
C ARG A 351 -22.94 25.24 -39.66
N ALA A 352 -22.34 24.50 -40.59
CA ALA A 352 -22.26 24.90 -42.00
C ALA A 352 -23.65 24.87 -42.66
N GLU A 353 -24.40 23.78 -42.48
CA GLU A 353 -25.78 23.62 -42.93
C GLU A 353 -26.69 24.70 -42.33
N GLY A 354 -26.58 24.98 -41.03
CA GLY A 354 -27.33 26.05 -40.38
C GLY A 354 -27.03 27.45 -40.95
N LYS A 355 -25.80 27.71 -41.41
CA LYS A 355 -25.47 28.96 -42.12
C LYS A 355 -26.11 29.00 -43.52
N ILE A 356 -26.14 27.86 -44.23
CA ILE A 356 -26.78 27.74 -45.54
C ILE A 356 -28.30 27.92 -45.41
N LEU A 357 -28.94 27.24 -44.47
CA LEU A 357 -30.38 27.37 -44.17
C LEU A 357 -30.73 28.81 -43.81
N LYS A 358 -29.99 29.48 -42.90
CA LYS A 358 -30.21 30.90 -42.60
C LYS A 358 -30.09 31.81 -43.83
N ARG A 359 -29.21 31.49 -44.79
CA ARG A 359 -29.10 32.24 -46.06
C ARG A 359 -30.31 31.98 -46.96
N LYS A 360 -30.78 30.73 -47.04
CA LYS A 360 -32.01 30.35 -47.76
C LYS A 360 -33.24 31.01 -47.15
N ASP A 361 -33.45 30.91 -45.84
CA ASP A 361 -34.55 31.54 -45.11
C ASP A 361 -34.58 33.06 -45.33
N LYS A 362 -33.40 33.73 -45.31
CA LYS A 362 -33.32 35.16 -45.62
C LYS A 362 -33.71 35.47 -47.07
N ARG A 363 -33.34 34.61 -48.02
CA ARG A 363 -33.73 34.76 -49.43
C ARG A 363 -35.22 34.53 -49.62
N GLU A 364 -35.78 33.49 -49.02
CA GLU A 364 -37.22 33.18 -49.06
C GLU A 364 -38.05 34.25 -48.37
N LYS A 365 -37.66 34.73 -47.18
CA LYS A 365 -38.34 35.86 -46.51
C LYS A 365 -38.31 37.14 -47.34
N LYS A 366 -37.21 37.42 -48.05
CA LYS A 366 -37.15 38.55 -48.99
C LYS A 366 -38.09 38.33 -50.18
N LEU A 367 -38.14 37.10 -50.72
CA LEU A 367 -39.03 36.73 -51.83
C LEU A 367 -40.52 36.76 -51.42
N MET A 368 -40.83 36.46 -50.16
CA MET A 368 -42.21 36.42 -49.62
C MET A 368 -42.66 37.74 -48.98
N ARG A 369 -41.83 38.80 -48.99
CA ARG A 369 -42.20 40.13 -48.46
C ARG A 369 -43.24 40.77 -49.38
N ALA A 370 -44.38 41.20 -48.80
CA ALA A 370 -45.44 41.90 -49.53
C ALA A 370 -44.87 43.14 -50.26
N GLY A 371 -45.16 43.25 -51.56
CA GLY A 371 -44.66 44.31 -52.44
C GLY A 371 -43.29 44.06 -53.10
N PHE A 372 -42.68 42.87 -52.96
CA PHE A 372 -41.47 42.52 -53.71
C PHE A 372 -41.84 41.99 -55.12
N GLU A 373 -41.62 42.82 -56.14
CA GLU A 373 -42.00 42.62 -57.55
C GLU A 373 -41.33 41.40 -58.24
N GLY A 374 -40.42 40.71 -57.56
CA GLY A 374 -39.72 39.53 -58.08
C GLY A 374 -40.44 38.18 -57.91
N ARG A 375 -41.72 38.16 -57.50
CA ARG A 375 -42.51 36.92 -57.43
C ARG A 375 -42.75 36.43 -58.87
N ARG A 376 -41.91 35.50 -59.36
CA ARG A 376 -42.23 34.73 -60.57
C ARG A 376 -43.41 33.81 -60.27
N SER A 377 -44.63 34.33 -60.43
CA SER A 377 -45.84 33.52 -60.52
C SER A 377 -45.99 33.04 -61.96
N ALA A 378 -45.32 31.95 -62.30
CA ALA A 378 -45.74 30.92 -63.28
C ALA A 378 -44.54 30.06 -63.73
N PRO A 379 -44.75 28.75 -64.00
CA PRO A 379 -43.88 27.98 -64.87
C PRO A 379 -43.97 28.53 -66.30
N ILE A 380 -42.83 28.75 -66.95
CA ILE A 380 -42.74 29.11 -68.37
C ILE A 380 -42.67 27.80 -69.16
N GLY A 381 -43.68 27.52 -69.99
CA GLY A 381 -43.63 26.55 -71.08
C GLY A 381 -44.66 25.42 -71.01
N GLU A 382 -45.84 25.66 -71.60
CA GLU A 382 -46.45 24.76 -72.59
C GLU A 382 -46.04 25.26 -73.98
#